data_AF-A0A1Z4QX32-F1
#
_entry.id   AF-A0A1Z4QX32-F1
#
_cell.length_a   1.000
_cell.length_b   1.000
_cell.length_c   1.000
_cell.angle_alpha   90.00
_cell.angle_beta   90.00
_cell.angle_gamma   90.00
#
_symmetry.space_group_name_H-M   'P 1'
#
loop_
_entity.id
_entity.type
_entity.pdbx_description
1 polymer ?
#
loop_
_entity_poly.entity_id
_entity_poly.type
_entity_poly.pdbx_seq_one_letter_code
_entity_poly.pdbx_strand_id
1 'polypeptide(L)'
;MKEWKPLVELIREPGQSWSGRVTCFKTNPLESTLLAQWDLGYKEPWLILTDLQPNQADVLWYGLRPSTECVYRDVKSDGWQWQNTRLINPQRAERLWLAIAVSTLWMVMLGGESELNAFSTHPELLPPQHYFLTKPRKHQPLRLLSCFLLGCITLISDLLNHVPIHLNRWSSFPANPVEHFYCPNSS
;
A
#
# COMPACT_ATOMS: atom_id res chain seq x y z
N MET A 1 -12.44 -20.26 32.93
CA MET A 1 -12.34 -18.79 33.03
C MET A 1 -11.49 -18.33 31.85
N LYS A 2 -11.90 -17.31 31.07
CA LYS A 2 -11.05 -16.81 29.97
C LYS A 2 -9.83 -16.11 30.59
N GLU A 3 -8.63 -16.61 30.28
CA GLU A 3 -7.37 -16.01 30.75
C GLU A 3 -7.01 -14.86 29.81
N TRP A 4 -6.97 -13.63 30.33
CA TRP A 4 -6.62 -12.44 29.55
C TRP A 4 -5.12 -12.19 29.62
N LYS A 5 -4.45 -12.16 28.47
CA LYS A 5 -3.00 -11.92 28.38
C LYS A 5 -2.70 -10.62 27.63
N PRO A 6 -1.68 -9.83 28.04
CA PRO A 6 -1.18 -8.72 27.25
C PRO A 6 -0.66 -9.17 25.88
N LEU A 7 -0.96 -8.42 24.82
CA LEU A 7 -0.55 -8.78 23.46
C LEU A 7 0.98 -8.85 23.30
N VAL A 8 1.72 -8.02 24.04
CA VAL A 8 3.20 -7.99 24.03
C VAL A 8 3.84 -9.27 24.57
N GLU A 9 3.10 -10.12 25.28
CA GLU A 9 3.65 -11.38 25.82
C GLU A 9 3.68 -12.52 24.81
N LEU A 10 3.00 -12.38 23.66
CA LEU A 10 2.86 -13.41 22.63
C LEU A 10 4.14 -13.63 21.82
N ILE A 11 4.89 -12.55 21.56
CA ILE A 11 6.20 -12.60 20.90
C ILE A 11 7.18 -11.78 21.73
N ARG A 12 8.26 -12.43 22.16
CA ARG A 12 9.18 -11.91 23.18
C ARG A 12 10.56 -11.59 22.60
N GLU A 13 10.89 -12.17 21.46
CA GLU A 13 12.21 -12.08 20.87
C GLU A 13 12.14 -11.78 19.36
N PRO A 14 13.08 -10.98 18.83
CA PRO A 14 13.27 -10.83 17.39
C PRO A 14 13.44 -12.19 16.69
N GLY A 15 12.82 -12.35 15.53
CA GLY A 15 12.72 -13.58 14.74
C GLY A 15 11.44 -14.39 14.97
N GLN A 16 10.59 -14.01 15.93
CA GLN A 16 9.34 -14.71 16.23
C GLN A 16 8.16 -14.19 15.40
N SER A 17 7.27 -15.12 15.01
CA SER A 17 5.99 -14.81 14.40
C SER A 17 4.88 -15.68 14.97
N TRP A 18 3.66 -15.15 14.98
CA TRP A 18 2.48 -15.85 15.47
C TRP A 18 1.21 -15.36 14.77
N SER A 19 0.26 -16.27 14.51
CA SER A 19 -1.04 -15.95 13.93
C SER A 19 -2.11 -16.85 14.53
N GLY A 20 -3.26 -16.28 14.89
CA GLY A 20 -4.36 -17.06 15.46
C GLY A 20 -5.60 -16.25 15.78
N ARG A 21 -6.72 -16.97 15.98
CA ARG A 21 -7.99 -16.39 16.44
C ARG A 21 -7.90 -16.03 17.91
N VAL A 22 -8.38 -14.85 18.25
CA VAL A 22 -8.38 -14.29 19.60
C VAL A 22 -9.67 -13.54 19.88
N THR A 23 -10.07 -13.50 21.16
CA THR A 23 -11.01 -12.49 21.65
C THR A 23 -10.21 -11.31 22.19
N CYS A 24 -10.29 -10.15 21.57
CA CYS A 24 -9.63 -8.92 22.02
C CYS A 24 -10.56 -8.05 22.89
N PHE A 25 -9.94 -7.24 23.75
CA PHE A 25 -10.57 -6.26 24.65
C PHE A 25 -11.47 -6.85 25.75
N LYS A 26 -11.24 -6.41 27.00
CA LYS A 26 -12.05 -6.82 28.16
C LYS A 26 -13.44 -6.16 28.14
N THR A 27 -13.51 -4.91 27.69
CA THR A 27 -14.73 -4.14 27.55
C THR A 27 -15.08 -4.10 26.07
N ASN A 28 -16.25 -4.60 25.69
CA ASN A 28 -16.69 -4.87 24.31
C ASN A 28 -15.78 -5.88 23.58
N PRO A 29 -15.88 -7.18 23.94
CA PRO A 29 -15.07 -8.23 23.35
C PRO A 29 -15.25 -8.32 21.83
N LEU A 30 -14.15 -8.41 21.10
CA LEU A 30 -14.12 -8.54 19.65
C LEU A 30 -13.45 -9.84 19.26
N GLU A 31 -14.14 -10.67 18.48
CA GLU A 31 -13.54 -11.86 17.86
C GLU A 31 -12.76 -11.43 16.61
N SER A 32 -11.45 -11.67 16.61
CA SER A 32 -10.56 -11.26 15.54
C SER A 32 -9.43 -12.26 15.34
N THR A 33 -8.67 -12.08 14.27
CA THR A 33 -7.36 -12.71 14.11
C THR A 33 -6.29 -11.71 14.52
N LEU A 34 -5.33 -12.18 15.32
CA LEU A 34 -4.15 -11.41 15.66
C LEU A 34 -2.97 -11.98 14.88
N LEU A 35 -2.26 -11.09 14.19
CA LEU A 35 -1.00 -11.34 13.52
C LEU A 35 0.10 -10.64 14.30
N ALA A 36 1.14 -11.37 14.67
CA ALA A 36 2.26 -10.88 15.43
C ALA A 36 3.57 -11.22 14.70
N GLN A 37 4.44 -10.23 14.48
CA GLN A 37 5.74 -10.42 13.83
C GLN A 37 6.78 -9.54 14.51
N TRP A 38 7.91 -10.13 14.87
CA TRP A 38 9.11 -9.40 15.27
C TRP A 38 10.25 -9.80 14.35
N ASP A 39 10.60 -8.94 13.40
CA ASP A 39 11.74 -9.20 12.51
C ASP A 39 13.07 -8.75 13.11
N LEU A 40 14.16 -9.43 12.74
CA LEU A 40 15.51 -9.06 13.13
C LEU A 40 15.84 -7.63 12.67
N GLY A 41 16.46 -6.85 13.55
CA GLY A 41 16.83 -5.46 13.28
C GLY A 41 15.74 -4.42 13.56
N TYR A 42 14.51 -4.85 13.89
CA TYR A 42 13.44 -3.95 14.31
C TYR A 42 13.35 -3.84 15.83
N LYS A 43 13.12 -2.61 16.32
CA LYS A 43 13.09 -2.28 17.75
C LYS A 43 11.90 -2.92 18.48
N GLU A 44 10.75 -2.98 17.82
CA GLU A 44 9.47 -3.39 18.41
C GLU A 44 8.70 -4.29 17.43
N PRO A 45 7.88 -5.24 17.93
CA PRO A 45 7.07 -6.10 17.10
C PRO A 45 5.87 -5.37 16.49
N TRP A 46 5.38 -5.87 15.35
CA TRP A 46 4.04 -5.54 14.86
C TRP A 46 3.01 -6.48 15.46
N LEU A 47 1.94 -5.89 16.01
CA LEU A 47 0.78 -6.59 16.56
C LEU A 47 -0.47 -6.04 15.86
N ILE A 48 -1.03 -6.82 14.94
CA ILE A 48 -2.07 -6.38 14.01
C ILE A 48 -3.33 -7.21 14.24
N LEU A 49 -4.46 -6.52 14.42
CA LEU A 49 -5.78 -7.16 14.47
C LEU A 49 -6.48 -7.03 13.11
N THR A 50 -7.07 -8.13 12.66
CA THR A 50 -7.85 -8.20 11.42
C THR A 50 -9.07 -9.11 11.60
N ASP A 51 -10.11 -8.85 10.82
CA ASP A 51 -11.30 -9.68 10.69
C ASP A 51 -11.10 -10.88 9.75
N LEU A 52 -10.04 -10.87 8.94
CA LEU A 52 -9.65 -11.99 8.08
C LEU A 52 -9.26 -13.24 8.86
N GLN A 53 -9.42 -14.42 8.27
CA GLN A 53 -8.98 -15.67 8.89
C GLN A 53 -7.44 -15.79 8.93
N PRO A 54 -6.85 -16.54 9.89
CA PRO A 54 -5.39 -16.68 10.01
C PRO A 54 -4.68 -17.18 8.74
N ASN A 55 -5.35 -18.01 7.94
CA ASN A 55 -4.83 -18.54 6.67
C ASN A 55 -5.06 -17.61 5.47
N GLN A 56 -5.81 -16.52 5.66
CA GLN A 56 -6.12 -15.51 4.65
C GLN A 56 -5.44 -14.17 4.92
N ALA A 57 -4.59 -14.07 5.95
CA ALA A 57 -4.02 -12.81 6.38
C ALA A 57 -2.50 -12.95 6.54
N ASP A 58 -1.76 -11.97 6.02
CA ASP A 58 -0.30 -11.90 6.10
C ASP A 58 0.12 -10.55 6.69
N VAL A 59 1.06 -10.59 7.63
CA VAL A 59 1.63 -9.38 8.26
C VAL A 59 2.26 -8.46 7.22
N LEU A 60 2.83 -9.01 6.15
CA LEU A 60 3.49 -8.27 5.08
C LEU A 60 2.58 -7.21 4.45
N TRP A 61 1.27 -7.43 4.41
CA TRP A 61 0.33 -6.46 3.85
C TRP A 61 0.24 -5.17 4.65
N TYR A 62 0.42 -5.26 5.97
CA TYR A 62 0.49 -4.08 6.82
C TYR A 62 1.76 -3.26 6.54
N GLY A 63 2.81 -3.89 5.99
CA GLY A 63 3.99 -3.21 5.47
C GLY A 63 3.71 -2.25 4.31
N LEU A 64 2.52 -2.33 3.67
CA LEU A 64 2.08 -1.36 2.67
C LEU A 64 1.49 -0.09 3.28
N ARG A 65 1.14 -0.09 4.58
CA ARG A 65 0.52 1.06 5.26
C ARG A 65 1.31 2.36 5.14
N PRO A 66 2.66 2.37 5.27
CA PRO A 66 3.45 3.60 5.14
C PRO A 66 3.29 4.31 3.78
N SER A 67 2.83 3.61 2.72
CA SER A 67 2.56 4.25 1.43
C SER A 67 1.55 5.39 1.52
N THR A 68 0.61 5.34 2.47
CA THR A 68 -0.35 6.42 2.72
C THR A 68 0.31 7.72 3.20
N GLU A 69 1.42 7.62 3.93
CA GLU A 69 2.19 8.80 4.38
C GLU A 69 2.88 9.50 3.21
N CYS A 70 3.34 8.75 2.20
CA CYS A 70 3.87 9.33 0.97
C CYS A 70 2.82 10.18 0.26
N VAL A 71 1.59 9.67 0.12
CA VAL A 71 0.47 10.41 -0.48
C VAL A 71 0.17 11.70 0.29
N TYR A 72 0.15 11.66 1.63
CA TYR A 72 -0.06 12.89 2.42
C TYR A 72 1.05 13.93 2.23
N ARG A 73 2.29 13.47 2.00
CA ARG A 73 3.42 14.35 1.73
C ARG A 73 3.32 14.97 0.33
N ASP A 74 2.97 14.17 -0.67
CA ASP A 74 2.75 14.61 -2.06
C ASP A 74 1.60 15.63 -2.15
N VAL A 75 0.54 15.47 -1.36
CA VAL A 75 -0.56 16.46 -1.27
C VAL A 75 -0.11 17.78 -0.63
N LYS A 76 0.92 17.74 0.21
CA LYS A 76 1.44 18.91 0.95
C LYS A 76 2.77 19.38 0.37
N SER A 77 3.83 19.31 1.17
CA SER A 77 5.12 19.96 0.94
C SER A 77 5.89 19.42 -0.25
N ASP A 78 5.62 18.19 -0.70
CA ASP A 78 6.47 17.51 -1.68
C ASP A 78 5.84 17.46 -3.08
N GLY A 79 4.62 17.95 -3.24
CA GLY A 79 3.93 17.95 -4.53
C GLY A 79 2.98 19.12 -4.72
N TRP A 80 1.69 18.90 -4.48
CA TRP A 80 0.61 19.83 -4.84
C TRP A 80 0.55 21.11 -4.00
N GLN A 81 1.24 21.15 -2.85
CA GLN A 81 1.28 22.31 -1.96
C GLN A 81 -0.11 22.82 -1.59
N TRP A 82 -1.07 21.93 -1.32
CA TRP A 82 -2.47 22.32 -1.18
C TRP A 82 -2.67 23.42 -0.10
N GLN A 83 -1.85 23.42 0.95
CA GLN A 83 -1.87 24.42 2.03
C GLN A 83 -1.60 25.85 1.53
N ASN A 84 -0.94 26.03 0.39
CA ASN A 84 -0.67 27.35 -0.20
C ASN A 84 -1.90 27.97 -0.86
N THR A 85 -2.95 27.18 -1.10
CA THR A 85 -4.21 27.68 -1.70
C THR A 85 -4.99 28.61 -0.78
N ARG A 86 -4.76 28.52 0.55
CA ARG A 86 -5.44 29.32 1.59
C ARG A 86 -6.97 29.34 1.44
N LEU A 87 -7.56 28.26 0.91
CA LEU A 87 -9.01 28.14 0.72
C LEU A 87 -9.72 28.03 2.07
N ILE A 88 -10.56 29.02 2.39
CA ILE A 88 -11.35 29.07 3.63
C ILE A 88 -12.77 28.50 3.41
N ASN A 89 -13.29 28.58 2.18
CA ASN A 89 -14.64 28.06 1.88
C ASN A 89 -14.61 26.53 1.76
N PRO A 90 -15.37 25.80 2.59
CA PRO A 90 -15.30 24.33 2.65
C PRO A 90 -15.81 23.65 1.37
N GLN A 91 -16.86 24.17 0.73
CA GLN A 91 -17.39 23.57 -0.51
C GLN A 91 -16.39 23.70 -1.67
N ARG A 92 -15.62 24.80 -1.71
CA ARG A 92 -14.54 24.98 -2.69
C ARG A 92 -13.35 24.08 -2.37
N ALA A 93 -13.00 23.93 -1.10
CA ALA A 93 -11.95 23.03 -0.67
C ALA A 93 -12.28 21.58 -1.07
N GLU A 94 -13.49 21.11 -0.80
CA GLU A 94 -13.96 19.77 -1.16
C GLU A 94 -13.75 19.45 -2.65
N ARG A 95 -14.19 20.36 -3.55
CA ARG A 95 -14.01 20.19 -5.00
C ARG A 95 -12.54 20.15 -5.42
N LEU A 96 -11.70 20.99 -4.81
CA LEU A 96 -10.27 20.97 -5.09
C LEU A 96 -9.61 19.67 -4.57
N TRP A 97 -10.00 19.21 -3.39
CA TRP A 97 -9.48 17.96 -2.81
C TRP A 97 -9.80 16.76 -3.68
N LEU A 98 -10.99 16.71 -4.27
CA LEU A 98 -11.32 15.69 -5.27
C LEU A 98 -10.38 15.76 -6.47
N ALA A 99 -10.15 16.95 -7.03
CA ALA A 99 -9.23 17.13 -8.15
C ALA A 99 -7.79 16.71 -7.78
N ILE A 100 -7.31 17.08 -6.60
CA ILE A 100 -5.99 16.69 -6.09
C ILE A 100 -5.90 15.17 -5.94
N ALA A 101 -6.90 14.51 -5.37
CA ALA A 101 -6.90 13.06 -5.20
C ALA A 101 -6.82 12.33 -6.55
N VAL A 102 -7.63 12.74 -7.52
CA VAL A 102 -7.65 12.18 -8.88
C VAL A 102 -6.32 12.42 -9.59
N SER A 103 -5.78 13.64 -9.52
CA SER A 103 -4.47 13.96 -10.10
C SER A 103 -3.34 13.16 -9.43
N THR A 104 -3.39 12.95 -8.12
CA THR A 104 -2.38 12.19 -7.38
C THR A 104 -2.39 10.73 -7.79
N LEU A 105 -3.58 10.12 -7.87
CA LEU A 105 -3.75 8.77 -8.37
C LEU A 105 -3.17 8.64 -9.78
N TRP A 106 -3.48 9.59 -10.67
CA TRP A 106 -2.95 9.57 -12.03
C TRP A 106 -1.43 9.69 -12.09
N MET A 107 -0.81 10.59 -11.32
CA MET A 107 0.65 10.73 -11.30
C MET A 107 1.34 9.47 -10.75
N VAL A 108 0.79 8.86 -9.69
CA VAL A 108 1.32 7.59 -9.17
C VAL A 108 1.21 6.47 -10.20
N MET A 109 0.10 6.42 -10.95
CA MET A 109 -0.08 5.44 -12.03
C MET A 109 0.96 5.64 -13.13
N LEU A 110 1.08 6.85 -13.70
CA LEU A 110 2.06 7.18 -14.74
C LEU A 110 3.49 6.86 -14.33
N GLY A 111 3.90 7.28 -13.13
CA GLY A 111 5.23 6.99 -12.63
C GLY A 111 5.47 5.51 -12.39
N GLY A 112 4.46 4.77 -11.94
CA GLY A 112 4.52 3.31 -11.84
C GLY A 112 4.71 2.63 -13.21
N GLU A 113 4.04 3.11 -14.26
CA GLU A 113 4.25 2.56 -15.62
C GLU A 113 5.65 2.88 -16.14
N SER A 114 6.09 4.13 -15.98
CA SER A 114 7.40 4.57 -16.41
C SER A 114 8.51 3.75 -15.73
N GLU A 115 8.37 3.52 -14.43
CA GLU A 115 9.28 2.67 -13.66
C GLU A 115 9.26 1.22 -14.17
N LEU A 116 8.08 0.63 -14.38
CA LEU A 116 7.96 -0.74 -14.91
C LEU A 116 8.57 -0.87 -16.31
N ASN A 117 8.34 0.09 -17.20
CA ASN A 117 8.89 0.11 -18.56
C ASN A 117 10.42 0.22 -18.53
N ALA A 118 10.99 0.99 -17.59
CA ALA A 118 12.43 1.08 -17.41
C ALA A 118 13.07 -0.25 -16.92
N PHE A 119 12.32 -1.08 -16.19
CA PHE A 119 12.78 -2.40 -15.74
C PHE A 119 12.49 -3.54 -16.73
N SER A 120 11.66 -3.31 -17.75
CA SER A 120 11.16 -4.34 -18.67
C SER A 120 12.12 -4.67 -19.82
N THR A 121 13.41 -4.90 -19.53
CA THR A 121 14.35 -5.43 -20.54
C THR A 121 14.28 -6.97 -20.64
N HIS A 122 13.75 -7.71 -19.66
CA HIS A 122 13.54 -9.17 -19.78
C HIS A 122 12.37 -9.69 -18.91
N PRO A 123 11.21 -10.07 -19.48
CA PRO A 123 10.18 -10.78 -18.74
C PRO A 123 10.54 -12.27 -18.70
N GLU A 124 11.33 -12.71 -17.71
CA GLU A 124 11.34 -14.13 -17.38
C GLU A 124 9.94 -14.49 -16.85
N LEU A 125 9.27 -15.40 -17.55
CA LEU A 125 7.98 -15.97 -17.19
C LEU A 125 8.04 -16.53 -15.77
N LEU A 126 7.35 -15.87 -14.85
CA LEU A 126 7.27 -16.32 -13.46
C LEU A 126 6.21 -17.43 -13.34
N PRO A 127 6.51 -18.52 -12.63
CA PRO A 127 5.60 -19.66 -12.53
C PRO A 127 4.30 -19.29 -11.79
N PRO A 128 3.18 -19.98 -12.09
CA PRO A 128 1.82 -19.62 -11.65
C PRO A 128 1.53 -19.86 -10.15
N GLN A 129 2.54 -20.15 -9.34
CA GLN A 129 2.36 -20.35 -7.90
C GLN A 129 2.94 -19.15 -7.17
N HIS A 130 2.06 -18.40 -6.50
CA HIS A 130 2.32 -17.19 -5.73
C HIS A 130 3.35 -17.38 -4.58
N TYR A 131 4.62 -17.56 -4.94
CA TYR A 131 5.79 -17.56 -4.05
C TYR A 131 6.52 -16.21 -4.06
N PHE A 132 5.85 -15.14 -4.48
CA PHE A 132 6.47 -13.81 -4.65
C PHE A 132 6.89 -13.13 -3.35
N LEU A 133 6.49 -13.64 -2.19
CA LEU A 133 6.73 -13.01 -0.88
C LEU A 133 7.67 -13.80 0.04
N THR A 134 8.05 -15.03 -0.32
CA THR A 134 8.83 -15.91 0.57
C THR A 134 10.34 -15.76 0.45
N LYS A 135 10.84 -15.08 -0.59
CA LYS A 135 12.28 -14.81 -0.74
C LYS A 135 12.52 -13.31 -0.64
N PRO A 136 13.46 -12.86 0.21
CA PRO A 136 13.86 -11.46 0.20
C PRO A 136 14.33 -11.12 -1.21
N ARG A 137 13.65 -10.17 -1.87
CA ARG A 137 14.14 -9.61 -3.13
C ARG A 137 15.57 -9.14 -2.87
N LYS A 138 16.53 -9.55 -3.73
CA LYS A 138 17.82 -8.84 -3.81
C LYS A 138 17.48 -7.36 -3.86
N HIS A 139 18.04 -6.57 -2.93
CA HIS A 139 17.73 -5.15 -2.76
C HIS A 139 17.58 -4.49 -4.13
N GLN A 140 16.36 -4.10 -4.47
CA GLN A 140 16.14 -3.30 -5.67
C GLN A 140 16.94 -2.00 -5.49
N PRO A 141 17.49 -1.42 -6.57
CA PRO A 141 18.19 -0.14 -6.46
C PRO A 141 17.29 0.86 -5.75
N LEU A 142 17.88 1.65 -4.84
CA LEU A 142 17.15 2.68 -4.11
C LEU A 142 16.44 3.59 -5.11
N ARG A 143 15.13 3.68 -5.00
CA ARG A 143 14.33 4.55 -5.85
C ARG A 143 14.78 6.01 -5.63
N LEU A 144 15.33 6.63 -6.68
CA LEU A 144 15.85 8.01 -6.62
C LEU A 144 14.74 9.07 -6.67
N LEU A 145 13.61 8.76 -7.31
CA LEU A 145 12.47 9.66 -7.49
C LEU A 145 11.20 8.96 -6.99
N SER A 146 10.32 9.66 -6.25
CA SER A 146 9.01 9.09 -5.90
C SER A 146 8.20 8.75 -7.16
N CYS A 147 7.30 7.74 -7.10
CA CYS A 147 6.41 7.43 -8.21
C CYS A 147 5.60 8.66 -8.64
N PHE A 148 5.16 9.47 -7.67
CA PHE A 148 4.47 10.72 -7.93
C PHE A 148 5.31 11.67 -8.80
N LEU A 149 6.56 11.96 -8.38
CA LEU A 149 7.44 12.87 -9.12
C LEU A 149 7.81 12.32 -10.49
N LEU A 150 8.07 11.01 -10.59
CA LEU A 150 8.31 10.36 -11.87
C LEU A 150 7.11 10.53 -12.81
N GLY A 151 5.88 10.35 -12.31
CA GLY A 151 4.67 10.59 -13.09
C GLY A 151 4.53 12.01 -13.59
N CYS A 152 4.84 13.01 -12.76
CA CYS A 152 4.86 14.41 -13.18
C CYS A 152 5.88 14.66 -14.30
N ILE A 153 7.09 14.10 -14.18
CA ILE A 153 8.15 14.22 -15.19
C ILE A 153 7.73 13.52 -16.49
N THR A 154 7.16 12.31 -16.40
CA THR A 154 6.65 11.57 -17.55
C THR A 154 5.57 12.38 -18.28
N LEU A 155 4.60 12.95 -17.55
CA LEU A 155 3.55 13.78 -18.15
C LEU A 155 4.15 14.99 -18.89
N ILE A 156 5.11 15.68 -18.27
CA ILE A 156 5.78 16.83 -18.90
C ILE A 156 6.56 16.38 -20.15
N SER A 157 7.28 15.27 -20.08
CA SER A 157 8.01 14.69 -21.21
C SER A 157 7.06 14.33 -22.36
N ASP A 158 5.94 13.68 -22.07
CA ASP A 158 4.94 13.30 -23.07
C ASP A 158 4.35 14.54 -23.75
N LEU A 159 4.00 15.57 -22.98
CA LEU A 159 3.54 16.86 -23.49
C LEU A 159 4.56 17.52 -24.42
N LEU A 160 5.84 17.55 -24.04
CA LEU A 160 6.92 18.13 -24.84
C LEU A 160 7.18 17.34 -26.14
N ASN A 161 6.95 16.03 -26.12
CA ASN A 161 7.11 15.15 -27.28
C ASN A 161 5.83 14.99 -28.11
N HIS A 162 4.79 15.78 -27.83
CA HIS A 162 3.48 15.68 -28.49
C HIS A 162 2.85 14.29 -28.42
N VAL A 163 3.17 13.52 -27.39
CA VAL A 163 2.52 12.24 -27.10
C VAL A 163 1.12 12.54 -26.59
N PRO A 164 0.06 11.95 -27.19
CA PRO A 164 -1.29 12.12 -26.71
C PRO A 164 -1.42 11.64 -25.25
N ILE A 165 -2.07 12.45 -24.42
CA ILE A 165 -2.34 12.11 -23.04
C ILE A 165 -3.41 11.01 -23.00
N HIS A 166 -3.00 9.80 -22.66
CA HIS A 166 -3.89 8.65 -22.55
C HIS A 166 -4.17 8.30 -21.08
N LEU A 167 -5.46 8.24 -20.71
CA LEU A 167 -5.94 7.73 -19.41
C LEU A 167 -6.25 6.22 -19.47
N ASN A 168 -5.52 5.46 -20.30
CA ASN A 168 -5.87 4.07 -20.69
C ASN A 168 -6.07 3.11 -19.51
N ARG A 169 -5.54 3.42 -18.32
CA ARG A 169 -5.60 2.55 -17.14
C ARG A 169 -6.78 2.86 -16.19
N TRP A 170 -7.63 3.84 -16.50
CA TRP A 170 -8.85 4.09 -15.71
C TRP A 170 -10.02 3.17 -16.08
N SER A 171 -9.99 2.54 -17.26
CA SER A 171 -11.03 1.60 -17.70
C SER A 171 -10.88 0.20 -17.09
N SER A 172 -9.71 -0.11 -16.54
CA SER A 172 -9.40 -1.42 -15.98
C SER A 172 -8.25 -1.27 -14.99
N PHE A 173 -8.54 -1.35 -13.70
CA PHE A 173 -7.50 -1.62 -12.72
C PHE A 173 -6.95 -3.02 -13.03
N PRO A 174 -5.62 -3.22 -13.05
CA PRO A 174 -5.08 -4.57 -13.16
C PRO A 174 -5.65 -5.38 -12.00
N ALA A 175 -6.10 -6.61 -12.27
CA ALA A 175 -6.59 -7.53 -11.25
C ALA A 175 -5.58 -7.54 -10.11
N ASN A 176 -5.88 -6.82 -9.03
CA ASN A 176 -4.98 -6.79 -7.90
C ASN A 176 -5.31 -8.03 -7.05
N PRO A 177 -4.37 -8.52 -6.24
CA PRO A 177 -4.65 -9.65 -5.36
C PRO A 177 -5.88 -9.41 -4.48
N VAL A 178 -6.24 -8.15 -4.20
CA VAL A 178 -7.41 -7.71 -3.41
C VAL A 178 -8.75 -7.90 -4.16
N GLU A 179 -8.80 -7.84 -5.48
CA GLU A 179 -10.04 -8.05 -6.27
C GLU A 179 -10.49 -9.51 -6.20
N HIS A 180 -9.57 -10.45 -6.07
CA HIS A 180 -9.87 -11.84 -5.74
C HIS A 180 -10.41 -12.05 -4.31
N PHE A 181 -10.32 -11.04 -3.41
CA PHE A 181 -10.94 -11.10 -2.07
C PHE A 181 -12.43 -10.74 -2.07
N TYR A 182 -12.87 -9.86 -2.98
CA TYR A 182 -14.26 -9.37 -2.98
C TYR A 182 -15.21 -10.20 -3.84
N CYS A 183 -14.69 -11.07 -4.71
CA CYS A 183 -15.47 -12.08 -5.41
C CYS A 183 -15.23 -13.46 -4.76
N PRO A 184 -15.93 -13.81 -3.65
CA PRO A 184 -16.03 -15.22 -3.31
C PRO A 184 -16.75 -15.88 -4.48
N ASN A 185 -16.17 -16.97 -5.02
CA ASN A 185 -16.75 -17.78 -6.09
C ASN A 185 -18.28 -17.84 -5.95
N SER A 186 -18.99 -17.05 -6.75
CA SER A 186 -20.43 -17.12 -6.85
C SER A 186 -20.73 -18.32 -7.73
N SER A 187 -20.88 -19.47 -7.06
CA SER A 187 -21.43 -20.75 -7.55
C SER A 187 -20.63 -21.47 -8.65
#